data_AF-A0A849S4F7-F1
#
_entry.id   AF-A0A849S4F7-F1
#
_cell.length_a   1.000
_cell.length_b   1.000
_cell.length_c   1.000
_cell.angle_alpha   90.00
_cell.angle_beta   90.00
_cell.angle_gamma   90.00
#
_symmetry.space_group_name_H-M   'P 1'
#
loop_
_entity.id
_entity.type
_entity.pdbx_description
1 polymer ?
#
loop_
_entity_poly.entity_id
_entity_poly.type
_entity_poly.pdbx_seq_one_letter_code
_entity_poly.pdbx_strand_id
1 'polypeptide(L)'
;MYRLGWVFAALLAKMGIPLLIKVEIIHDKEANVYIATSSDLRGLVVEANTLDELEKEVFELVPELLALNSPSLRPKAATHLSFSQPPIAI
;
A
#
# COMPACT_ATOMS: atom_id res chain seq x y z
N MET A 1 9.53 0.00 -12.47
CA MET A 1 8.31 0.06 -11.65
C MET A 1 8.05 1.53 -11.35
N TYR A 2 6.80 2.02 -11.43
CA TYR A 2 6.48 3.43 -11.22
C TYR A 2 5.55 3.58 -10.01
N ARG A 3 5.83 4.56 -9.13
CA ARG A 3 5.07 4.74 -7.89
C ARG A 3 3.66 5.28 -8.20
N LEU A 4 2.63 4.69 -7.61
CA LEU A 4 1.27 5.19 -7.67
C LEU A 4 1.21 6.57 -6.96
N GLY A 5 0.56 7.56 -7.60
CA GLY A 5 0.52 8.95 -7.10
C GLY A 5 1.42 9.93 -7.85
N TRP A 6 2.30 9.45 -8.75
CA TRP A 6 3.07 10.32 -9.65
C TRP A 6 2.29 10.64 -10.93
N VAL A 7 2.52 11.83 -11.51
CA VAL A 7 1.71 12.43 -12.60
C VAL A 7 1.50 11.49 -13.81
N PHE A 8 2.47 10.63 -14.12
CA PHE A 8 2.40 9.70 -15.27
C PHE A 8 2.03 8.25 -14.91
N ALA A 9 1.82 7.93 -13.63
CA ALA A 9 1.59 6.56 -13.17
C ALA A 9 0.37 5.91 -13.87
N ALA A 10 -0.72 6.66 -14.01
CA ALA A 10 -1.94 6.15 -14.64
C ALA A 10 -1.75 5.82 -16.14
N LEU A 11 -0.95 6.61 -16.86
CA LEU A 11 -0.65 6.36 -18.26
C LEU A 11 0.19 5.09 -18.42
N LEU A 12 1.24 4.95 -17.61
CA LEU A 12 2.13 3.78 -17.64
C LEU A 12 1.38 2.49 -17.25
N ALA A 13 0.50 2.56 -16.25
CA ALA A 13 -0.33 1.43 -15.84
C ALA A 13 -1.29 0.97 -16.94
N LYS A 14 -1.87 1.89 -17.72
CA LYS A 14 -2.68 1.55 -18.90
C LYS A 14 -1.89 0.82 -19.99
N MET A 15 -0.58 1.06 -20.07
CA MET A 15 0.33 0.35 -20.97
C MET A 15 0.82 -1.00 -20.40
N GLY A 16 0.29 -1.44 -19.26
CA GLY A 16 0.63 -2.73 -18.64
C GLY A 16 1.93 -2.70 -17.82
N ILE A 17 2.47 -1.51 -17.51
CA ILE A 17 3.64 -1.37 -16.65
C ILE A 17 3.21 -1.56 -15.19
N PRO A 18 3.92 -2.38 -14.40
CA PRO A 18 3.58 -2.58 -13.00
C PRO A 18 3.74 -1.32 -12.15
N LEU A 19 2.74 -1.09 -11.29
CA LEU A 19 2.70 -0.01 -10.31
C LEU A 19 3.28 -0.45 -8.97
N LEU A 20 4.03 0.44 -8.33
CA LEU A 20 4.55 0.28 -6.98
C LEU A 20 3.69 1.09 -6.00
N ILE A 21 3.33 0.50 -4.85
CA ILE A 21 2.55 1.14 -3.80
C ILE A 21 3.40 1.14 -2.53
N LYS A 22 3.77 2.32 -2.04
CA LYS A 22 4.45 2.45 -0.75
C LYS A 22 3.46 2.20 0.37
N VAL A 23 3.79 1.30 1.30
CA VAL A 23 3.01 1.07 2.52
C VAL A 23 3.85 1.47 3.72
N GLU A 24 3.32 2.32 4.58
CA GLU A 24 3.97 2.83 5.78
C GLU A 24 3.41 2.07 6.98
N ILE A 25 4.29 1.60 7.86
CA ILE A 25 3.89 0.82 9.03
C ILE A 25 4.24 1.59 10.30
N ILE A 26 3.25 1.67 11.19
CA ILE A 26 3.35 2.30 12.49
C ILE A 26 3.08 1.21 13.53
N HIS A 27 3.95 1.06 14.51
CA HIS A 27 3.67 0.19 15.66
C HIS A 27 3.09 1.04 16.79
N ASP A 28 1.82 0.81 17.12
CA ASP A 28 1.19 1.36 18.31
C ASP A 28 1.56 0.48 19.51
N LYS A 29 2.40 1.03 20.39
CA LYS A 29 2.87 0.31 21.59
C LYS A 29 1.82 0.21 22.69
N GLU A 30 0.83 1.11 22.72
CA GLU A 30 -0.22 1.11 23.75
C GLU A 30 -1.23 0.01 23.45
N ALA A 31 -1.62 -0.13 22.19
CA ALA A 31 -2.49 -1.20 21.72
C ALA A 31 -1.74 -2.50 21.37
N ASN A 32 -0.40 -2.45 21.22
CA ASN A 32 0.44 -3.55 20.77
C ASN A 32 0.00 -4.13 19.41
N VAL A 33 -0.24 -3.23 18.45
CA VAL A 33 -0.67 -3.57 17.08
C VAL A 33 0.17 -2.82 16.05
N TYR A 34 0.36 -3.42 14.89
CA TYR A 34 0.94 -2.77 13.72
C TYR A 34 -0.17 -2.22 12.83
N ILE A 35 0.02 -1.01 12.34
CA ILE A 35 -0.92 -0.28 11.49
C ILE A 35 -0.23 -0.01 10.15
N ALA A 36 -0.82 -0.46 9.05
CA ALA A 36 -0.39 -0.17 7.70
C ALA A 36 -1.24 0.95 7.10
N THR A 37 -0.59 1.96 6.50
CA THR A 37 -1.26 3.01 5.72
C THR A 37 -0.48 3.35 4.44
N SER A 38 -1.06 4.14 3.54
CA SER A 38 -0.37 4.56 2.31
C SER A 38 -0.85 5.91 1.81
N SER A 39 0.11 6.78 1.48
CA SER A 39 -0.14 8.00 0.70
C SER A 39 -0.47 7.72 -0.78
N ASP A 40 -0.09 6.53 -1.27
CA ASP A 40 -0.20 6.16 -2.68
C ASP A 40 -1.57 5.55 -3.00
N LEU A 41 -2.19 4.90 -2.01
CA LEU A 41 -3.47 4.24 -2.14
C LEU A 41 -4.46 4.77 -1.09
N ARG A 42 -5.31 5.70 -1.53
CA ARG A 42 -6.34 6.30 -0.67
C ARG A 42 -7.24 5.23 -0.06
N GLY A 43 -7.38 5.27 1.27
CA GLY A 43 -8.23 4.35 2.03
C GLY A 43 -7.54 3.07 2.49
N LEU A 44 -6.24 2.90 2.20
CA LEU A 44 -5.47 1.81 2.81
C LEU A 44 -5.18 2.14 4.28
N VAL A 45 -5.90 1.47 5.17
CA VAL A 45 -5.67 1.42 6.62
C VAL A 45 -5.98 0.01 7.07
N VAL A 46 -4.98 -0.69 7.61
CA VAL A 46 -5.09 -2.07 8.11
C VAL A 46 -4.38 -2.15 9.45
N GLU A 47 -4.90 -2.89 10.41
CA GLU A 47 -4.26 -3.14 11.70
C GLU A 47 -4.15 -4.65 11.96
N ALA A 48 -3.04 -5.10 12.53
CA ALA A 48 -2.87 -6.50 12.92
C ALA A 48 -1.88 -6.66 14.09
N ASN A 49 -1.95 -7.79 14.78
CA ASN A 49 -1.09 -8.09 15.92
C ASN A 49 0.34 -8.47 15.49
N THR A 50 0.51 -8.92 14.25
CA THR A 50 1.78 -9.35 13.69
C THR A 50 2.03 -8.72 12.31
N LEU A 51 3.30 -8.59 11.93
CA LEU A 51 3.67 -8.07 10.61
C LEU A 51 3.23 -9.01 9.47
N ASP A 52 3.22 -10.32 9.70
CA ASP A 52 2.80 -11.32 8.71
C ASP A 52 1.29 -11.24 8.44
N GLU A 53 0.47 -11.09 9.49
CA GLU A 53 -0.98 -10.84 9.35
C GLU A 53 -1.24 -9.50 8.65
N LEU A 54 -0.51 -8.46 9.04
CA LEU A 54 -0.63 -7.14 8.43
C LEU A 54 -0.30 -7.18 6.93
N GLU A 55 0.78 -7.86 6.55
CA GLU A 55 1.17 -8.03 5.15
C GLU A 55 0.09 -8.77 4.36
N LYS A 56 -0.44 -9.86 4.90
CA LYS A 56 -1.51 -10.65 4.27
C LYS A 56 -2.75 -9.79 4.02
N GLU A 57 -3.23 -9.08 5.04
CA GLU A 57 -4.43 -8.24 4.92
C GLU A 57 -4.23 -7.08 3.95
N VAL A 58 -3.04 -6.46 3.93
CA VAL A 58 -2.68 -5.44 2.93
C VAL A 58 -2.75 -6.03 1.51
N PHE A 59 -2.23 -7.23 1.28
CA PHE A 59 -2.29 -7.87 -0.05
C PHE A 59 -3.71 -8.22 -0.50
N GLU A 60 -4.60 -8.57 0.44
CA GLU A 60 -6.01 -8.84 0.15
C GLU A 60 -6.79 -7.55 -0.16
N LEU A 61 -6.53 -6.45 0.57
CA LEU A 61 -7.27 -5.20 0.45
C LEU A 61 -6.80 -4.31 -0.72
N VAL A 62 -5.51 -4.33 -1.05
CA VAL A 62 -4.92 -3.47 -2.10
C VAL A 62 -5.63 -3.60 -3.47
N PRO A 63 -5.91 -4.80 -4.00
CA PRO A 63 -6.63 -4.96 -5.27
C PRO A 63 -8.01 -4.32 -5.27
N GLU A 64 -8.76 -4.44 -4.16
CA GLU A 64 -10.11 -3.88 -4.03
C GLU A 64 -10.07 -2.35 -4.03
N LEU A 65 -9.19 -1.77 -3.22
CA LEU A 65 -8.99 -0.31 -3.17
C LEU A 65 -8.48 0.26 -4.49
N LEU A 66 -7.63 -0.47 -5.21
CA LEU A 66 -7.18 -0.08 -6.55
C LEU A 66 -8.34 -0.04 -7.55
N ALA A 67 -9.20 -1.07 -7.53
CA ALA A 67 -10.37 -1.13 -8.40
C ALA A 67 -11.36 0.01 -8.11
N LEU A 68 -11.57 0.33 -6.82
CA LEU A 68 -12.45 1.42 -6.39
C LEU A 68 -11.91 2.80 -6.75
N ASN A 69 -10.63 3.07 -6.50
CA ASN A 69 -10.05 4.39 -6.74
C ASN A 69 -9.69 4.63 -8.22
N SER A 70 -9.52 3.58 -9.01
CA SER A 70 -9.01 3.68 -10.37
C SER A 70 -9.55 2.57 -11.29
N PRO A 71 -10.87 2.54 -11.55
CA PRO A 71 -11.53 1.47 -12.30
C PRO A 71 -11.05 1.35 -13.76
N SER A 72 -10.44 2.40 -14.30
CA SER A 72 -9.86 2.39 -15.65
C SER A 72 -8.46 1.76 -15.75
N LEU A 73 -7.84 1.45 -14.61
CA LEU A 73 -6.57 0.73 -14.57
C LEU A 73 -6.85 -0.76 -14.70
N ARG A 74 -6.33 -1.39 -15.76
CA ARG A 74 -6.37 -2.85 -15.90
C ARG A 74 -5.30 -3.43 -14.97
N PRO A 75 -5.66 -4.20 -13.94
CA PRO A 75 -4.68 -4.60 -12.93
C PRO A 75 -3.73 -5.65 -13.52
N LYS A 76 -2.51 -5.23 -13.82
CA LYS A 76 -1.29 -6.02 -13.62
C LYS A 76 -0.38 -5.23 -12.68
N ALA A 77 -0.87 -4.97 -11.47
CA ALA A 77 -0.11 -4.29 -10.44
C ALA A 77 0.87 -5.30 -9.83
N ALA A 78 2.18 -5.10 -10.01
CA ALA A 78 3.18 -5.78 -9.19
C ALA A 78 3.34 -4.94 -7.93
N THR A 79 2.55 -5.25 -6.92
CA THR A 79 2.61 -4.57 -5.62
C THR A 79 3.96 -4.88 -4.99
N HIS A 80 4.84 -3.88 -4.96
CA HIS A 80 6.07 -3.95 -4.18
C HIS A 80 5.84 -3.21 -2.87
N LEU A 81 5.76 -3.98 -1.78
CA LEU A 81 5.65 -3.47 -0.42
C LEU A 81 7.04 -3.06 0.08
N SER A 82 7.14 -1.87 0.66
CA SER A 82 8.39 -1.38 1.25
C SER A 82 8.12 -0.93 2.67
N PHE A 83 8.72 -1.63 3.62
CA PHE A 83 8.55 -1.39 5.05
C PHE A 83 9.41 -0.19 5.47
N SER A 84 8.77 0.84 6.04
CA SER A 84 9.43 2.04 6.54
C SER A 84 8.93 2.32 7.95
N GLN A 85 9.76 2.07 8.96
CA GLN A 85 9.48 2.51 10.33
C GLN A 85 10.11 3.89 10.54
N PRO A 86 9.34 4.95 10.84
CA PRO A 86 9.93 6.22 11.23
C PRO A 86 10.75 6.04 12.51
N PRO A 87 11.89 6.73 12.67
CA PRO A 87 12.68 6.64 13.88
C PRO A 87 11.84 7.09 15.07
N ILE A 88 11.74 6.22 16.09
CA ILE A 88 11.14 6.58 17.36
C ILE A 88 12.09 7.60 17.99
N ALA A 89 11.67 8.86 18.08
CA ALA A 89 12.36 9.83 18.91
C ALA A 89 12.21 9.37 20.37
N ILE A 90 13.33 8.95 20.97
CA ILE A 90 13.45 8.58 22.38
C ILE A 90 13.92 9.80 23.16
#